data_AF-A0A969IEZ7-F1
#
_entry.id   AF-A0A969IEZ7-F1
#
_cell.length_a   1.000
_cell.length_b   1.000
_cell.length_c   1.000
_cell.angle_alpha   90.00
_cell.angle_beta   90.00
_cell.angle_gamma   90.00
#
_symmetry.space_group_name_H-M   'P 1'
#
loop_
_entity.id
_entity.type
_entity.pdbx_description
1 polymer ?
#
loop_
_entity_poly.entity_id
_entity_poly.type
_entity_poly.pdbx_seq_one_letter_code
_entity_poly.pdbx_strand_id
1 'polypeptide(L)'
;MKLISKILLSAIVATGFFTGCSKIDNLKKEEAQPVYLLGVSPVLSASTVTVAPTLADTNRAVVTFNWTNPKYAQDSSLYKYILEIDTTGKNFSNEKQESLQGF
;
A
#
# COMPACT_ATOMS: atom_id res chain seq x y z
N MET A 1 -5.72 -64.45 -13.87
CA MET A 1 -6.14 -63.18 -14.51
C MET A 1 -6.72 -62.14 -13.54
N LYS A 2 -7.50 -62.52 -12.50
CA LYS A 2 -8.12 -61.55 -11.56
C LYS A 2 -7.11 -60.74 -10.73
N LEU A 3 -5.98 -61.31 -10.31
CA LEU A 3 -4.94 -60.56 -9.57
C LEU A 3 -4.18 -59.59 -10.48
N ILE A 4 -3.83 -60.04 -11.69
CA ILE A 4 -3.08 -59.22 -12.68
C ILE A 4 -3.90 -58.00 -13.11
N SER A 5 -5.21 -58.18 -13.30
CA SER A 5 -6.14 -57.07 -13.58
C SER A 5 -6.23 -56.05 -12.44
N LYS A 6 -6.18 -56.50 -11.17
CA LYS A 6 -6.17 -55.59 -10.00
C LYS A 6 -4.86 -54.82 -9.85
N ILE A 7 -3.73 -55.46 -10.15
CA ILE A 7 -2.41 -54.81 -10.11
C ILE A 7 -2.28 -53.76 -11.22
N LEU A 8 -2.78 -54.08 -12.43
CA LEU A 8 -2.85 -53.12 -13.54
C LEU A 8 -3.75 -51.92 -13.22
N LEU A 9 -4.92 -52.15 -12.61
CA LEU A 9 -5.82 -51.06 -12.21
C LEU A 9 -5.18 -50.14 -11.15
N SER A 10 -4.45 -50.70 -10.19
CA SER A 10 -3.76 -49.94 -9.14
C SER A 10 -2.61 -49.09 -9.67
N ALA A 11 -1.86 -49.59 -10.65
CA ALA A 11 -0.75 -48.85 -11.27
C ALA A 11 -1.22 -47.65 -12.10
N ILE A 12 -2.38 -47.76 -12.75
CA ILE A 12 -3.01 -46.67 -13.53
C ILE A 12 -3.54 -45.56 -12.61
N VAL A 13 -4.10 -45.92 -11.45
CA VAL A 13 -4.58 -44.94 -10.46
C VAL A 13 -3.40 -44.20 -9.80
N ALA A 14 -2.30 -44.90 -9.50
CA ALA A 14 -1.12 -44.29 -8.88
C ALA A 14 -0.40 -43.25 -9.79
N THR A 15 -0.46 -43.43 -11.10
CA THR A 15 0.13 -42.48 -12.07
C THR A 15 -0.74 -41.25 -12.33
N GLY A 16 -2.05 -41.30 -12.02
CA GLY A 16 -2.97 -40.16 -12.12
C GLY A 16 -2.82 -39.10 -11.02
N PHE A 17 -2.19 -39.43 -9.88
CA PHE A 17 -2.00 -38.47 -8.78
C PHE A 17 -0.78 -37.54 -8.97
N PHE A 18 0.17 -37.90 -9.84
CA PHE A 18 1.37 -37.09 -10.10
C PHE A 18 1.27 -36.19 -11.34
N THR A 19 0.15 -36.24 -12.08
CA THR A 19 -0.09 -35.34 -13.23
C THR A 19 -0.69 -33.99 -12.82
N GLY A 20 -0.92 -33.76 -11.53
CA GLY A 20 -1.45 -32.49 -10.99
C GLY A 20 -0.50 -31.29 -11.12
N CYS A 21 0.74 -31.51 -11.56
CA CYS A 21 1.63 -30.42 -11.96
C CYS A 21 1.76 -30.46 -13.48
N SER A 22 0.70 -30.06 -14.19
CA SER A 22 0.92 -29.45 -15.49
C SER A 22 1.85 -28.27 -15.24
N LYS A 23 3.11 -28.35 -15.68
CA LYS A 23 3.84 -27.11 -15.94
C LYS A 23 2.99 -26.40 -16.95
N ILE A 24 2.28 -25.39 -16.44
CA ILE A 24 1.44 -24.54 -17.24
C ILE A 24 2.44 -23.81 -18.15
N ASP A 25 2.62 -24.32 -19.37
CA ASP A 25 3.37 -23.61 -20.43
C ASP A 25 2.61 -22.35 -20.89
N ASN A 26 1.52 -22.01 -20.19
CA ASN A 26 0.96 -20.67 -20.07
C ASN A 26 1.71 -19.84 -19.02
N LEU A 27 3.03 -19.99 -18.90
CA LEU A 27 3.87 -18.84 -18.61
C LEU A 27 3.73 -17.90 -19.82
N LYS A 28 2.56 -17.26 -19.96
CA LYS A 28 2.55 -15.87 -20.40
C LYS A 28 3.66 -15.27 -19.58
N LYS A 29 4.73 -14.80 -20.25
CA LYS A 29 5.86 -14.09 -19.65
C LYS A 29 5.36 -13.50 -18.37
N GLU A 30 5.84 -14.01 -17.23
CA GLU A 30 5.51 -13.50 -15.91
C GLU A 30 5.40 -11.99 -16.07
N GLU A 31 4.17 -11.49 -16.04
CA GLU A 31 3.91 -10.07 -16.29
C GLU A 31 4.74 -9.42 -15.22
N ALA A 32 5.81 -8.74 -15.64
CA ALA A 32 6.94 -8.40 -14.78
C ALA A 32 6.37 -8.00 -13.43
N GLN A 33 6.62 -8.81 -12.39
CA GLN A 33 6.10 -8.53 -11.04
C GLN A 33 6.23 -7.03 -10.85
N PRO A 34 5.12 -6.31 -10.57
CA PRO A 34 5.10 -4.86 -10.72
C PRO A 34 6.30 -4.35 -9.95
N VAL A 35 7.28 -3.80 -10.68
CA VAL A 35 8.49 -3.28 -10.05
C VAL A 35 7.96 -2.15 -9.19
N TYR A 36 7.91 -2.38 -7.87
CA TYR A 36 7.45 -1.38 -6.94
C TYR A 36 8.50 -0.28 -6.96
N LEU A 37 8.27 0.72 -7.82
CA LEU A 37 9.13 1.87 -7.91
C LEU A 37 9.14 2.51 -6.52
N LEU A 38 10.36 2.85 -6.08
CA LEU A 38 10.52 3.65 -4.89
C LEU A 38 9.76 4.96 -5.13
N GLY A 39 8.89 5.32 -4.18
CA GLY A 39 8.20 6.59 -4.19
C GLY A 39 9.18 7.75 -4.00
N VAL A 40 8.67 8.96 -4.16
CA VAL A 40 9.36 10.21 -3.82
C VAL A 40 8.86 10.71 -2.46
N SER A 41 9.75 11.38 -1.72
CA SER A 41 9.35 12.01 -0.46
C SER A 41 8.30 13.09 -0.74
N PRO A 42 7.13 13.06 -0.07
CA PRO A 42 6.11 14.07 -0.27
C PRO A 42 6.58 15.43 0.26
N VAL A 43 6.38 16.48 -0.52
CA VAL A 43 6.70 17.86 -0.12
C VAL A 43 5.48 18.47 0.54
N LEU A 44 5.61 18.84 1.82
CA LEU A 44 4.58 19.57 2.57
C LEU A 44 4.68 21.08 2.31
N SER A 45 3.53 21.72 2.13
CA SER A 45 3.40 23.16 2.01
C SER A 45 2.21 23.65 2.85
N ALA A 46 2.29 24.90 3.30
CA ALA A 46 1.24 25.55 4.07
C ALA A 46 0.88 26.89 3.43
N SER A 47 -0.38 27.30 3.57
CA SER A 47 -0.85 28.62 3.10
C SER A 47 -0.22 29.80 3.84
N THR A 48 0.32 29.57 5.04
CA THR A 48 1.04 30.54 5.87
C THR A 48 2.05 29.82 6.76
N VAL A 49 3.14 30.51 7.10
CA VAL A 49 4.18 30.02 8.03
C VAL A 49 3.94 30.48 9.48
N THR A 50 2.94 31.34 9.71
CA THR A 50 2.61 31.86 11.04
C THR A 50 1.10 31.86 11.23
N VAL A 51 0.67 31.32 12.37
CA VAL A 51 -0.75 31.17 12.74
C VAL A 51 -0.94 31.82 14.12
N ALA A 52 -1.69 32.92 14.16
CA ALA A 52 -1.99 33.67 15.38
C ALA A 52 -3.50 34.03 15.41
N PRO A 53 -4.37 33.05 15.66
CA PRO A 53 -5.82 33.24 15.57
C PRO A 53 -6.33 34.11 16.72
N THR A 54 -7.31 34.95 16.41
CA THR A 54 -8.06 35.72 17.40
C THR A 54 -9.38 35.02 17.74
N LEU A 55 -10.12 35.51 18.74
CA LEU A 55 -11.46 34.97 19.06
C LEU A 55 -12.42 35.03 17.86
N ALA A 56 -12.25 36.00 16.96
CA ALA A 56 -13.04 36.13 15.74
C ALA A 56 -12.77 35.00 14.71
N ASP A 57 -11.66 34.27 14.85
CA ASP A 57 -11.23 33.23 13.91
C ASP A 57 -11.65 31.81 14.32
N THR A 58 -12.38 31.67 15.43
CA THR A 58 -12.75 30.36 16.03
C THR A 58 -13.38 29.38 15.03
N ASN A 59 -14.13 29.88 14.05
CA ASN A 59 -14.81 29.06 13.03
C ASN A 59 -14.19 29.20 11.62
N ARG A 60 -13.01 29.80 11.50
CA ARG A 60 -12.35 30.06 10.22
C ARG A 60 -11.18 29.11 10.02
N ALA A 61 -10.99 28.69 8.78
CA ALA A 61 -9.74 28.04 8.39
C ALA A 61 -8.62 29.09 8.42
N VAL A 62 -7.68 28.93 9.35
CA VAL A 62 -6.54 29.85 9.53
C VAL A 62 -5.26 29.37 8.85
N VAL A 63 -5.20 28.09 8.48
CA VAL A 63 -4.10 27.49 7.73
C VAL A 63 -4.64 26.33 6.89
N THR A 64 -4.08 26.18 5.68
CA THR A 64 -4.35 25.04 4.80
C THR A 64 -3.02 24.37 4.47
N PHE A 65 -2.97 23.05 4.64
CA PHE A 65 -1.81 22.23 4.31
C PHE A 65 -2.06 21.49 3.01
N ASN A 66 -1.03 21.43 2.14
CA ASN A 66 -1.05 20.65 0.91
C ASN A 66 0.23 19.83 0.81
N TRP A 67 0.16 18.64 0.22
CA TRP A 67 1.32 17.79 0.00
C TRP A 67 1.31 17.14 -1.37
N THR A 68 2.49 16.82 -1.89
CA THR A 68 2.62 16.13 -3.18
C THR A 68 2.33 14.64 -3.06
N ASN A 69 1.81 14.03 -4.13
CA ASN A 69 1.65 12.58 -4.20
C ASN A 69 3.04 11.88 -4.14
N PRO A 70 3.24 10.89 -3.27
CA PRO A 70 4.52 10.21 -3.09
C PRO A 70 4.83 9.21 -4.22
N LYS A 71 3.89 8.93 -5.13
CA LYS A 71 4.08 8.09 -6.32
C LYS A 71 4.66 6.69 -6.03
N TYR A 72 4.32 6.12 -4.87
CA TYR A 72 4.55 4.69 -4.65
C TYR A 72 3.75 3.89 -5.69
N ALA A 73 4.20 2.67 -6.00
CA ALA A 73 3.48 1.78 -6.90
C ALA A 73 2.27 1.13 -6.21
N GLN A 74 1.34 1.94 -5.69
CA GLN A 74 0.11 1.53 -5.03
C GLN A 74 -1.01 2.56 -5.32
N ASP A 75 -2.26 2.14 -5.16
CA ASP A 75 -3.43 3.02 -5.21
C ASP A 75 -3.29 4.18 -4.21
N SER A 76 -3.53 5.42 -4.67
CA SER A 76 -3.36 6.61 -3.85
C SER A 76 -4.35 6.72 -2.70
N SER A 77 -5.52 6.10 -2.83
CA SER A 77 -6.52 6.00 -1.75
C SER A 77 -6.00 5.19 -0.55
N LEU A 78 -4.97 4.36 -0.74
CA LEU A 78 -4.38 3.56 0.31
C LEU A 78 -3.21 4.27 1.00
N TYR A 79 -2.82 5.46 0.54
CA TYR A 79 -1.82 6.26 1.23
C TYR A 79 -2.36 6.76 2.56
N LYS A 80 -1.46 6.79 3.55
CA LYS A 80 -1.74 7.33 4.88
C LYS A 80 -0.70 8.38 5.19
N TYR A 81 -1.17 9.50 5.70
CA TYR A 81 -0.33 10.62 6.12
C TYR A 81 -0.57 10.88 7.60
N ILE A 82 0.49 11.28 8.30
CA ILE A 82 0.41 11.81 9.66
C ILE A 82 0.85 13.26 9.56
N LEU A 83 -0.05 14.17 9.88
CA LEU A 83 0.25 15.59 9.96
C LEU A 83 0.50 15.95 11.41
N GLU A 84 1.70 16.45 11.69
CA GLU A 84 2.12 16.87 13.03
C GLU A 84 2.26 18.39 13.08
N ILE A 85 1.67 19.01 14.10
CA ILE A 85 1.70 20.46 14.31
C ILE A 85 2.12 20.73 15.74
N ASP A 86 3.16 21.52 15.93
CA ASP A 86 3.61 21.98 17.24
C ASP A 86 3.88 23.50 17.21
N THR A 87 3.97 24.08 18.39
CA THR A 87 4.41 25.46 18.58
C THR A 87 5.88 25.58 18.18
N THR A 88 6.22 26.68 17.50
CA THR A 88 7.60 26.99 17.10
C THR A 88 8.57 26.87 18.29
N GLY A 89 9.71 26.20 18.06
CA GLY A 89 10.77 26.02 19.05
C GLY A 89 10.61 24.84 19.99
N LYS A 90 9.48 24.13 19.97
CA LYS A 90 9.25 22.94 20.82
C LYS A 90 9.76 21.62 20.24
N ASN A 91 10.15 21.59 18.97
CA ASN A 91 10.70 20.42 18.27
C ASN A 91 9.81 19.16 18.35
N PHE A 92 8.49 19.30 18.27
CA PHE A 92 7.54 18.19 18.37
C PHE A 92 7.72 17.42 19.68
N SER A 93 7.78 18.16 20.79
CA SER A 93 7.77 17.58 22.13
C SER A 93 6.35 17.47 22.70
N ASN A 94 5.40 18.21 22.12
CA ASN A 94 3.98 18.23 22.47
C ASN A 94 3.12 18.53 21.23
N GLU A 95 3.38 17.80 20.16
CA GLU A 95 2.70 17.92 18.89
C GLU A 95 1.23 17.48 18.96
N LYS A 96 0.41 18.11 18.13
CA LYS A 96 -0.89 17.60 17.73
C LYS A 96 -0.70 16.79 16.46
N GLN A 97 -1.16 15.54 16.48
CA GLN A 97 -1.14 14.65 15.33
C GLN A 97 -2.54 14.48 14.76
N GLU A 98 -2.65 14.44 13.45
CA GLU A 98 -3.85 14.05 12.72
C GLU A 98 -3.50 12.99 11.67
N SER A 99 -4.26 11.90 11.63
CA SER A 99 -4.10 10.84 10.63
C SER A 99 -5.05 11.06 9.46
N LEU A 100 -4.49 11.12 8.24
CA LEU A 100 -5.22 11.44 7.02
C LEU A 100 -5.08 10.29 6.01
N GLN A 101 -6.15 9.98 5.27
CA GLN A 101 -6.08 9.10 4.11
C GLN A 101 -5.79 9.89 2.84
N GLY A 102 -5.11 9.26 1.89
CA GLY A 102 -4.88 9.78 0.55
C GLY A 102 -6.17 9.85 -0.27
N PHE A 103 -6.11 10.71 -1.29
CA PHE A 103 -7.18 10.90 -2.27
C PHE A 103 -7.12 9.85 -3.38
#